data_AF-A0A3A6EBP5-F1
#
_entry.id   AF-A0A3A6EBP5-F1
#
_cell.length_a   1.000
_cell.length_b   1.000
_cell.length_c   1.000
_cell.angle_alpha   90.00
_cell.angle_beta   90.00
_cell.angle_gamma   90.00
#
_symmetry.space_group_name_H-M   'P 1'
#
loop_
_entity.id
_entity.type
_entity.pdbx_description
1 polymer ?
#
loop_
_entity_poly.entity_id
_entity_poly.type
_entity_poly.pdbx_seq_one_letter_code
_entity_poly.pdbx_strand_id
1 'polypeptide(L)'
;MRKLTFEGFLKQYVAELSGIQTASIHKLADCLQDTPRLKEPLYLYALAFDKVDLLLRYTVNSAVAAEYEQLSNRYSLTQMLLLLENQSLELPEGYLKVWRSYCSVRDAVLADNDTKELIHRRVVELQQKKKLTNYRLYTDLKLNPGNVNAWLKHNDSSKMSLDCARQIYKYAKSYQAAR
;
A
#
# COMPACT_ATOMS: atom_id res chain seq x y z
N MET A 1 -4.63 -4.95 -10.31
CA MET A 1 -4.05 -3.92 -9.41
C MET A 1 -2.54 -3.90 -9.61
N ARG A 2 -1.94 -2.73 -9.85
CA ARG A 2 -0.47 -2.63 -9.95
C ARG A 2 0.13 -2.89 -8.57
N LYS A 3 1.15 -3.74 -8.48
CA LYS A 3 1.87 -4.02 -7.21
C LYS A 3 2.41 -2.69 -6.67
N LEU A 4 2.12 -2.38 -5.39
CA LEU A 4 2.67 -1.21 -4.73
C LEU A 4 4.20 -1.35 -4.71
N THR A 5 4.90 -0.38 -5.31
CA THR A 5 6.37 -0.32 -5.26
C THR A 5 6.80 0.48 -4.04
N PHE A 6 8.05 0.27 -3.60
CA PHE A 6 8.58 1.01 -2.46
C PHE A 6 8.61 2.52 -2.72
N GLU A 7 9.01 2.94 -3.93
CA GLU A 7 8.92 4.33 -4.40
C GLU A 7 7.50 4.91 -4.33
N GLY A 8 6.50 4.13 -4.76
CA GLY A 8 5.10 4.53 -4.72
C GLY A 8 4.60 4.71 -3.29
N PHE A 9 5.00 3.80 -2.40
CA PHE A 9 4.75 3.90 -0.97
C PHE A 9 5.40 5.15 -0.38
N LEU A 10 6.69 5.40 -0.63
CA LEU A 10 7.41 6.55 -0.08
C LEU A 10 6.75 7.88 -0.48
N LYS A 11 6.30 8.03 -1.73
CA LYS A 11 5.57 9.23 -2.19
C LYS A 11 4.34 9.54 -1.35
N GLN A 12 3.53 8.51 -1.05
CA GLN A 12 2.32 8.67 -0.25
C GLN A 12 2.69 8.88 1.22
N TYR A 13 3.64 8.10 1.72
CA TYR A 13 4.01 8.08 3.12
C TYR A 13 4.62 9.41 3.59
N VAL A 14 5.51 10.03 2.81
CA VAL A 14 6.07 11.35 3.20
C VAL A 14 5.02 12.45 3.15
N ALA A 15 4.07 12.41 2.20
CA ALA A 15 2.99 13.38 2.12
C ALA A 15 2.01 13.25 3.29
N GLU A 16 1.67 12.02 3.68
CA GLU A 16 0.81 11.76 4.85
C GLU A 16 1.48 12.19 6.16
N LEU A 17 2.75 11.84 6.35
CA LEU A 17 3.47 12.15 7.59
C LEU A 17 3.68 13.66 7.78
N SER A 18 4.03 14.36 6.70
CA SER A 18 4.26 15.82 6.70
C SER A 18 2.96 16.64 6.76
N GLY A 19 1.80 16.02 6.50
CA GLY A 19 0.51 16.72 6.47
C GLY A 19 0.34 17.67 5.28
N ILE A 20 1.28 17.68 4.33
CA ILE A 20 1.26 18.55 3.15
C ILE A 20 1.21 17.71 1.88
N GLN A 21 0.31 18.07 0.96
CA GLN A 21 0.12 17.35 -0.31
C GLN A 21 1.14 17.78 -1.37
N THR A 22 2.44 17.63 -1.08
CA THR A 22 3.52 18.04 -1.99
C THR A 22 4.66 17.02 -2.02
N ALA A 23 5.34 16.97 -3.18
CA ALA A 23 6.55 16.18 -3.41
C ALA A 23 7.84 17.03 -3.40
N SER A 24 7.74 18.30 -2.97
CA SER A 24 8.87 19.22 -2.92
C SER A 24 9.76 18.92 -1.72
N ILE A 25 11.03 18.55 -1.97
CA ILE A 25 12.02 18.25 -0.92
C ILE A 25 12.21 19.42 0.03
N HIS A 26 12.24 20.66 -0.46
CA HIS A 26 12.34 21.86 0.39
C HIS A 26 11.22 21.89 1.42
N LYS A 27 9.96 21.84 0.96
CA LYS A 27 8.80 21.92 1.86
C LYS A 27 8.74 20.75 2.83
N LEU A 28 9.15 19.55 2.39
CA LEU A 28 9.21 18.38 3.24
C LEU A 28 10.34 18.47 4.28
N ALA A 29 11.49 19.06 3.93
CA ALA A 29 12.60 19.28 4.85
C ALA A 29 12.24 20.32 5.93
N ASP A 30 11.48 21.36 5.58
CA ASP A 30 10.97 22.34 6.55
C ASP A 30 10.10 21.66 7.64
N CYS A 31 9.33 20.65 7.27
CA CYS A 31 8.49 19.89 8.21
C CYS A 31 9.28 19.01 9.20
N LEU A 32 10.59 18.82 9.03
CA LEU A 32 11.40 17.98 9.94
C LEU A 32 11.42 18.51 11.38
N GLN A 33 11.30 19.83 11.57
CA GLN A 33 11.29 20.45 12.89
C GLN A 33 10.05 20.05 13.69
N ASP A 34 8.87 20.10 13.06
CA ASP A 34 7.60 19.80 13.71
C ASP A 34 7.25 18.31 13.66
N THR A 35 7.87 17.56 12.74
CA THR A 35 7.55 16.15 12.47
C THR A 35 8.82 15.28 12.45
N PRO A 36 9.41 14.93 13.62
CA PRO A 36 10.63 14.13 13.68
C PRO A 36 10.51 12.76 13.01
N ARG A 37 9.32 12.16 13.02
CA ARG A 37 9.01 10.88 12.35
C ARG A 37 9.17 10.90 10.82
N LEU A 38 9.32 12.08 10.23
CA LEU A 38 9.54 12.26 8.80
C LEU A 38 11.01 12.03 8.40
N LYS A 39 11.95 12.05 9.37
CA LYS A 39 13.40 12.00 9.12
C LYS A 39 13.81 10.83 8.22
N GLU A 40 13.59 9.59 8.66
CA GLU A 40 14.01 8.41 7.90
C GLU A 40 13.19 8.21 6.61
N PRO A 41 11.85 8.37 6.59
CA PRO A 41 11.06 8.34 5.36
C PRO A 41 11.52 9.34 4.30
N LEU A 42 11.86 10.57 4.70
CA LEU A 42 12.25 11.63 3.78
C LEU A 42 13.62 11.36 3.15
N TYR A 43 14.57 10.82 3.90
CA TYR A 43 15.85 10.39 3.34
C TYR A 43 15.67 9.28 2.31
N LEU A 44 14.92 8.23 2.65
CA LEU A 44 14.66 7.12 1.73
C LEU A 44 13.92 7.60 0.47
N TYR A 45 12.99 8.55 0.62
CA TYR A 45 12.36 9.23 -0.50
C TYR A 45 13.39 9.98 -1.36
N ALA A 46 14.23 10.83 -0.75
CA ALA A 46 15.24 11.57 -1.50
C ALA A 46 16.23 10.65 -2.21
N LEU A 47 16.67 9.57 -1.57
CA LEU A 47 17.56 8.56 -2.17
C LEU A 47 16.91 7.84 -3.35
N ALA A 48 15.64 7.44 -3.22
CA ALA A 48 14.91 6.73 -4.27
C ALA A 48 14.61 7.61 -5.51
N PHE A 49 14.59 8.93 -5.34
CA PHE A 49 14.32 9.89 -6.43
C PHE A 49 15.53 10.71 -6.86
N ASP A 50 16.73 10.34 -6.42
CA ASP A 50 17.99 11.03 -6.75
C ASP A 50 17.97 12.53 -6.37
N LYS A 51 17.55 12.81 -5.13
CA LYS A 51 17.41 14.18 -4.57
C LYS A 51 18.13 14.37 -3.24
N VAL A 52 19.11 13.53 -2.92
CA VAL A 52 19.82 13.61 -1.64
C VAL A 52 20.56 14.95 -1.51
N ASP A 53 21.25 15.42 -2.55
CA ASP A 53 21.95 16.71 -2.53
C ASP A 53 20.99 17.87 -2.23
N LEU A 54 19.79 17.81 -2.80
CA LEU A 54 18.75 18.79 -2.56
C LEU A 54 18.22 18.72 -1.12
N LEU A 55 18.09 17.52 -0.57
CA LEU A 55 17.68 17.31 0.81
C LEU A 55 18.74 17.85 1.78
N LEU A 56 20.01 17.55 1.56
CA LEU A 56 21.13 18.04 2.37
C LEU A 56 21.15 19.58 2.40
N ARG A 57 20.94 20.23 1.26
CA ARG A 57 20.89 21.70 1.16
C ARG A 57 19.81 22.34 2.03
N TYR A 58 18.65 21.70 2.18
CA TYR A 58 17.51 22.25 2.93
C TYR A 58 17.38 21.71 4.35
N THR A 59 18.17 20.70 4.72
CA THR A 59 18.15 20.16 6.08
C THR A 59 18.92 21.09 7.00
N VAL A 60 18.19 21.90 7.78
CA VAL A 60 18.78 22.90 8.69
C VAL A 60 19.48 22.25 9.90
N ASN A 61 18.99 21.09 10.35
CA ASN A 61 19.57 20.39 11.50
C ASN A 61 20.87 19.69 11.09
N SER A 62 22.00 20.18 11.59
CA SER A 62 23.34 19.68 11.23
C SER A 62 23.58 18.22 11.58
N ALA A 63 23.00 17.71 12.67
CA ALA A 63 23.13 16.30 13.04
C ALA A 63 22.37 15.39 12.07
N VAL A 64 21.17 15.81 11.64
CA VAL A 64 20.37 15.08 10.66
C VAL A 64 21.04 15.12 9.28
N ALA A 65 21.54 16.30 8.87
CA ALA A 65 22.25 16.44 7.60
C ALA A 65 23.51 15.56 7.56
N ALA A 66 24.29 15.52 8.65
CA ALA A 66 25.48 14.67 8.75
C ALA A 66 25.14 13.17 8.67
N GLU A 67 24.04 12.74 9.31
CA GLU A 67 23.56 11.35 9.20
C GLU A 67 23.21 11.01 7.73
N TYR A 68 22.46 11.88 7.05
CA TYR A 68 22.08 11.69 5.66
C TYR A 68 23.31 11.62 4.74
N GLU A 69 24.26 12.53 4.90
CA GLU A 69 25.49 12.57 4.12
C GLU A 69 26.34 11.31 4.34
N GLN A 70 26.47 10.86 5.59
CA GLN A 70 27.19 9.62 5.90
C GLN A 70 26.54 8.42 5.24
N LEU A 71 25.21 8.31 5.30
CA LEU A 71 24.49 7.20 4.68
C LEU A 71 24.58 7.23 3.16
N SER A 72 24.49 8.41 2.53
CA SER A 72 24.55 8.54 1.08
C SER A 72 25.94 8.25 0.52
N ASN A 73 26.98 8.60 1.26
CA ASN A 73 28.36 8.29 0.90
C ASN A 73 28.68 6.80 1.06
N ARG A 74 28.00 6.11 1.99
CA ARG A 74 28.26 4.70 2.30
C ARG A 74 27.46 3.74 1.43
N TYR A 75 26.22 4.07 1.09
CA TYR A 75 25.30 3.16 0.45
C TYR A 75 24.63 3.77 -0.78
N SER A 76 24.78 3.08 -1.93
CA SER A 76 23.90 3.30 -3.07
C SER A 76 22.46 2.89 -2.76
N LEU A 77 21.49 3.33 -3.58
CA LEU A 77 20.08 2.91 -3.46
C LEU A 77 19.95 1.37 -3.43
N THR A 78 20.64 0.66 -4.32
CA THR A 78 20.58 -0.81 -4.37
C THR A 78 21.08 -1.46 -3.08
N GLN A 79 22.18 -0.95 -2.50
CA GLN A 79 22.71 -1.45 -1.23
C GLN A 79 21.77 -1.13 -0.07
N MET A 80 21.21 0.10 -0.03
CA MET A 80 20.24 0.50 0.97
C MET A 80 19.00 -0.42 0.94
N LEU A 81 18.46 -0.71 -0.24
CA LEU A 81 17.33 -1.62 -0.39
C LEU A 81 17.65 -3.03 0.11
N LEU A 82 18.84 -3.55 -0.21
CA LEU A 82 19.28 -4.86 0.28
C LEU A 82 19.37 -4.91 1.81
N LEU A 83 19.90 -3.86 2.45
CA LEU A 83 20.00 -3.77 3.91
C LEU A 83 18.61 -3.69 4.56
N LEU A 84 17.69 -2.91 3.98
CA LEU A 84 16.31 -2.82 4.43
C LEU A 84 15.60 -4.17 4.32
N GLU A 85 15.74 -4.85 3.17
CA GLU A 85 15.15 -6.17 2.93
C GLU A 85 15.66 -7.22 3.92
N ASN A 86 16.97 -7.24 4.17
CA ASN A 86 17.60 -8.16 5.11
C ASN A 86 17.44 -7.76 6.59
N GLN A 87 16.75 -6.66 6.89
CA GLN A 87 16.59 -6.14 8.25
C GLN A 87 17.93 -5.94 8.97
N SER A 88 18.94 -5.46 8.24
CA SER A 88 20.31 -5.35 8.74
C SER A 88 20.41 -4.35 9.90
N LEU A 89 21.11 -4.76 10.95
CA LEU A 89 21.44 -3.91 12.11
C LEU A 89 22.46 -2.80 11.79
N GLU A 90 23.02 -2.78 10.57
CA GLU A 90 23.82 -1.66 10.09
C GLU A 90 23.00 -0.37 9.92
N LEU A 91 21.68 -0.51 9.69
CA LEU A 91 20.79 0.63 9.57
C LEU A 91 20.15 0.96 10.92
N PRO A 92 19.99 2.24 11.25
CA PRO A 92 19.17 2.63 12.39
C PRO A 92 17.75 2.08 12.27
N GLU A 93 17.18 1.68 13.41
CA GLU A 93 15.86 1.05 13.51
C GLU A 93 14.73 1.91 12.86
N GLY A 94 14.89 3.23 12.82
CA GLY A 94 13.96 4.13 12.12
C GLY A 94 13.78 3.76 10.64
N TYR A 95 14.86 3.47 9.91
CA TYR A 95 14.81 3.07 8.50
C TYR A 95 14.15 1.69 8.32
N LEU A 96 14.47 0.75 9.21
CA LEU A 96 13.88 -0.59 9.19
C LEU A 96 12.35 -0.53 9.42
N LYS A 97 11.88 0.36 10.29
CA LYS A 97 10.44 0.59 10.50
C LYS A 97 9.73 1.12 9.25
N VAL A 98 10.38 1.98 8.46
CA VAL A 98 9.80 2.43 7.17
C VAL A 98 9.62 1.25 6.23
N TRP A 99 10.63 0.37 6.12
CA TRP A 99 10.52 -0.83 5.29
C TRP A 99 9.43 -1.80 5.77
N ARG A 100 9.35 -2.04 7.09
CA ARG A 100 8.28 -2.87 7.66
C ARG A 100 6.89 -2.28 7.38
N SER A 101 6.75 -0.95 7.44
CA SER A 101 5.51 -0.26 7.09
C SER A 101 5.14 -0.48 5.62
N TYR A 102 6.11 -0.38 4.71
CA TYR A 102 5.92 -0.71 3.30
C TYR A 102 5.45 -2.16 3.10
N CYS A 103 6.14 -3.13 3.71
CA CYS A 103 5.76 -4.53 3.63
C CYS A 103 4.33 -4.76 4.15
N SER A 104 3.98 -4.15 5.28
CA SER A 104 2.62 -4.25 5.85
C SER A 104 1.55 -3.74 4.87
N VAL A 105 1.74 -2.58 4.24
CA VAL A 105 0.77 -2.02 3.28
C VAL A 105 0.74 -2.85 1.99
N ARG A 106 1.90 -3.25 1.48
CA ARG A 106 2.02 -4.07 0.27
C ARG A 106 1.32 -5.42 0.44
N ASP A 107 1.53 -6.07 1.58
CA ASP A 107 1.06 -7.42 1.85
C ASP A 107 -0.39 -7.44 2.36
N ALA A 108 -0.92 -6.32 2.88
CA ALA A 108 -2.34 -6.17 3.17
C ALA A 108 -3.21 -6.41 1.92
N VAL A 109 -2.76 -5.98 0.74
CA VAL A 109 -3.46 -6.23 -0.53
C VAL A 109 -3.50 -7.73 -0.85
N LEU A 110 -2.44 -8.48 -0.50
CA LEU A 110 -2.40 -9.93 -0.67
C LEU A 110 -3.38 -10.61 0.31
N ALA A 111 -3.35 -10.24 1.58
CA ALA A 111 -4.28 -10.76 2.58
C ALA A 111 -5.76 -10.47 2.21
N ASP A 112 -6.04 -9.29 1.67
CA ASP A 112 -7.36 -8.93 1.14
C ASP A 112 -7.75 -9.80 -0.06
N ASN A 113 -6.80 -10.11 -0.95
CA ASN A 113 -7.04 -10.99 -2.09
C ASN A 113 -7.31 -12.43 -1.65
N ASP A 114 -6.55 -12.96 -0.69
CA ASP A 114 -6.77 -14.30 -0.12
C ASP A 114 -8.16 -14.38 0.53
N THR A 115 -8.54 -13.33 1.27
CA THR A 115 -9.88 -13.22 1.87
C THR A 115 -10.97 -13.17 0.78
N LYS A 116 -10.77 -12.39 -0.29
CA LYS A 116 -11.70 -12.34 -1.42
C LYS A 116 -11.79 -13.69 -2.13
N GLU A 117 -10.72 -14.46 -2.23
CA GLU A 117 -10.75 -15.79 -2.84
C GLU A 117 -11.54 -16.80 -2.00
N LEU A 118 -11.40 -16.76 -0.66
CA LEU A 118 -12.24 -17.55 0.24
C LEU A 118 -13.72 -17.19 0.09
N ILE A 119 -14.03 -15.90 0.00
CA ILE A 119 -15.40 -15.43 -0.22
C ILE A 119 -15.92 -15.85 -1.60
N HIS A 120 -15.11 -15.72 -2.66
CA HIS A 120 -15.46 -16.12 -4.03
C HIS A 120 -15.89 -17.58 -4.07
N ARG A 121 -15.05 -18.48 -3.55
CA ARG A 121 -15.36 -19.92 -3.48
C ARG A 121 -16.70 -20.17 -2.82
N ARG A 122 -16.94 -19.51 -1.68
CA ARG A 122 -18.20 -19.67 -0.94
C ARG A 122 -19.41 -19.09 -1.67
N VAL A 123 -19.25 -17.98 -2.37
CA VAL A 123 -20.33 -17.36 -3.17
C VAL A 123 -20.70 -18.28 -4.34
N VAL A 124 -19.71 -18.80 -5.09
CA VAL A 124 -19.96 -19.70 -6.22
C VAL A 124 -20.71 -20.97 -5.78
N GLU A 125 -20.32 -21.56 -4.65
CA GLU A 125 -21.05 -22.69 -4.05
C GLU A 125 -22.53 -22.33 -3.75
N LEU A 126 -22.78 -21.16 -3.16
CA LEU A 126 -24.13 -20.69 -2.85
C LEU A 126 -24.93 -20.40 -4.11
N GLN A 127 -24.30 -19.86 -5.16
CA GLN A 127 -24.94 -19.63 -6.46
C GLN A 127 -25.44 -20.92 -7.08
N GLN A 128 -24.62 -21.97 -7.06
CA GLN A 128 -25.02 -23.30 -7.56
C GLN A 128 -26.18 -23.89 -6.75
N LYS A 129 -26.07 -23.87 -5.42
CA LYS A 129 -27.08 -24.45 -4.50
C LYS A 129 -28.43 -23.75 -4.60
N LYS A 130 -28.43 -22.42 -4.75
CA LYS A 130 -29.65 -21.60 -4.71
C LYS A 130 -30.11 -21.09 -6.08
N LYS A 131 -29.46 -21.53 -7.16
CA LYS A 131 -29.70 -21.06 -8.54
C LYS A 131 -29.64 -19.52 -8.65
N LEU A 132 -28.76 -18.90 -7.87
CA LEU A 132 -28.61 -17.44 -7.82
C LEU A 132 -27.70 -16.95 -8.94
N THR A 133 -28.23 -16.09 -9.81
CA THR A 133 -27.51 -15.59 -11.00
C THR A 133 -26.63 -14.37 -10.67
N ASN A 134 -25.55 -14.18 -11.44
CA ASN A 134 -24.73 -12.97 -11.37
C ASN A 134 -25.59 -11.70 -11.59
N TYR A 135 -26.57 -11.79 -12.50
CA TYR A 135 -27.51 -10.69 -12.77
C TYR A 135 -28.20 -10.19 -11.51
N ARG A 136 -28.72 -11.11 -10.70
CA ARG A 136 -29.41 -10.75 -9.46
C ARG A 136 -28.45 -10.09 -8.46
N LEU A 137 -27.23 -10.62 -8.34
CA LEU A 137 -26.21 -10.06 -7.46
C LEU A 137 -25.89 -8.60 -7.79
N TYR A 138 -25.52 -8.29 -9.04
CA TYR A 138 -25.14 -6.92 -9.37
C TYR A 138 -26.34 -5.97 -9.50
N THR A 139 -27.53 -6.48 -9.83
CA THR A 139 -28.74 -5.65 -9.94
C THR A 139 -29.26 -5.27 -8.56
N ASP A 140 -29.49 -6.25 -7.68
CA ASP A 140 -30.10 -6.02 -6.37
C ASP A 140 -29.16 -5.26 -5.44
N LEU A 141 -27.85 -5.50 -5.56
CA LEU A 141 -26.82 -4.79 -4.77
C LEU A 141 -26.33 -3.50 -5.44
N LYS A 142 -26.86 -3.16 -6.62
CA LYS A 142 -26.45 -1.98 -7.42
C LYS A 142 -24.93 -1.90 -7.65
N LEU A 143 -24.32 -3.04 -7.94
CA LEU A 143 -22.87 -3.17 -8.17
C LEU A 143 -22.54 -3.07 -9.67
N ASN A 144 -21.30 -2.70 -9.98
CA ASN A 144 -20.83 -2.64 -11.37
C ASN A 144 -20.81 -4.06 -12.00
N PRO A 145 -21.59 -4.32 -13.07
CA PRO A 145 -21.67 -5.67 -13.66
C PRO A 145 -20.35 -6.18 -14.21
N GLY A 146 -19.49 -5.29 -14.73
CA GLY A 146 -18.16 -5.66 -15.23
C GLY A 146 -17.26 -6.19 -14.12
N ASN A 147 -17.18 -5.48 -13.00
CA ASN A 147 -16.39 -5.89 -11.84
C ASN A 147 -16.91 -7.20 -11.23
N VAL A 148 -18.23 -7.33 -11.06
CA VAL A 148 -18.84 -8.56 -10.52
C VAL A 148 -18.57 -9.75 -11.43
N ASN A 149 -18.71 -9.60 -12.74
CA ASN A 149 -18.46 -10.70 -13.68
C ASN A 149 -16.98 -11.06 -13.78
N ALA A 150 -16.08 -10.06 -13.79
CA ALA A 150 -14.64 -10.31 -13.77
C ALA A 150 -14.25 -11.16 -12.56
N TRP A 151 -14.77 -10.82 -11.39
CA TRP A 151 -14.49 -11.56 -10.17
C TRP A 151 -15.16 -12.94 -10.14
N LEU A 152 -16.48 -13.04 -10.35
CA LEU A 152 -17.18 -14.32 -10.21
C LEU A 152 -16.81 -15.33 -11.30
N LYS A 153 -16.60 -14.90 -12.54
CA LYS A 153 -16.31 -15.81 -13.67
C LYS A 153 -14.84 -16.12 -13.86
N HIS A 154 -13.96 -15.16 -13.56
CA HIS A 154 -12.53 -15.27 -13.84
C HIS A 154 -11.64 -15.21 -12.58
N ASN A 155 -12.25 -15.14 -11.40
CA ASN A 155 -11.56 -14.97 -10.11
C ASN A 155 -10.59 -13.76 -10.10
N ASP A 156 -10.91 -12.71 -10.87
CA ASP A 156 -10.10 -11.48 -10.87
C ASP A 156 -10.39 -10.65 -9.61
N SER A 157 -9.77 -11.05 -8.50
CA SER A 157 -9.83 -10.33 -7.22
C SER A 157 -9.34 -8.89 -7.32
N SER A 158 -8.62 -8.52 -8.38
CA SER A 158 -8.12 -7.16 -8.56
C SER A 158 -9.19 -6.17 -9.03
N LYS A 159 -10.32 -6.68 -9.54
CA LYS A 159 -11.51 -5.90 -9.92
C LYS A 159 -12.58 -5.84 -8.84
N MET A 160 -12.38 -6.53 -7.72
CA MET A 160 -13.33 -6.61 -6.61
C MET A 160 -12.75 -6.01 -5.34
N SER A 161 -13.50 -5.11 -4.70
CA SER A 161 -13.18 -4.65 -3.35
C SER A 161 -13.64 -5.68 -2.30
N LEU A 162 -12.95 -5.73 -1.16
CA LEU A 162 -13.29 -6.68 -0.10
C LEU A 162 -14.70 -6.43 0.47
N ASP A 163 -15.14 -5.17 0.57
CA ASP A 163 -16.47 -4.83 1.06
C ASP A 163 -17.58 -5.26 0.10
N CYS A 164 -17.40 -5.07 -1.21
CA CYS A 164 -18.35 -5.57 -2.21
C CYS A 164 -18.41 -7.11 -2.18
N ALA A 165 -17.27 -7.80 -2.06
CA ALA A 165 -17.23 -9.25 -1.90
C ALA A 165 -18.01 -9.72 -0.65
N ARG A 166 -17.81 -9.05 0.49
CA ARG A 166 -18.56 -9.32 1.74
C ARG A 166 -20.05 -9.07 1.57
N GLN A 167 -20.45 -7.99 0.88
CA GLN A 167 -21.85 -7.68 0.60
C GLN A 167 -22.50 -8.76 -0.26
N ILE A 168 -21.83 -9.18 -1.34
CA ILE A 168 -22.28 -10.29 -2.21
C ILE A 168 -22.45 -11.56 -1.39
N TYR A 169 -21.50 -11.91 -0.53
CA TYR A 169 -21.60 -13.10 0.31
C TYR A 169 -22.76 -13.04 1.30
N LYS A 170 -22.95 -11.91 2.00
CA LYS A 170 -24.09 -11.72 2.90
C LYS A 170 -25.42 -11.92 2.16
N TYR A 171 -25.56 -11.29 0.99
CA TYR A 171 -26.74 -11.44 0.14
C TYR A 171 -26.94 -12.88 -0.33
N ALA A 172 -25.90 -13.53 -0.88
CA ALA A 172 -25.99 -14.91 -1.34
C ALA A 172 -26.36 -15.88 -0.20
N LYS A 173 -25.86 -15.62 1.02
CA LYS A 173 -26.18 -16.39 2.21
C LYS A 173 -27.64 -16.24 2.63
N SER A 174 -28.22 -15.04 2.56
CA SER A 174 -29.63 -14.78 2.90
C SER A 174 -30.61 -15.05 1.76
N TYR A 175 -30.13 -15.15 0.51
CA TYR A 175 -30.99 -15.32 -0.67
C TYR A 175 -31.88 -16.56 -0.54
N GLN A 176 -33.17 -16.38 -0.79
CA GLN A 176 -34.15 -17.44 -0.97
C GLN A 176 -34.75 -17.24 -2.36
N ALA A 177 -34.74 -18.28 -3.20
CA ALA A 177 -35.42 -18.21 -4.48
C ALA A 177 -36.92 -18.00 -4.21
N ALA A 178 -37.54 -17.05 -4.91
CA ALA A 178 -39.00 -16.98 -4.95
C ALA A 178 -39.50 -18.35 -5.44
N ARG A 179 -40.37 -18.97 -4.64
CA ARG A 179 -40.99 -20.26 -4.93
C ARG A 179 -41.86 -20.16 -6.18
#